data_AF-A0A397U968-F1
#
_entry.id   AF-A0A397U968-F1
#
_cell.length_a   1.000
_cell.length_b   1.000
_cell.length_c   1.000
_cell.angle_alpha   90.00
_cell.angle_beta   90.00
_cell.angle_gamma   90.00
#
_symmetry.space_group_name_H-M   'P 1'
#
loop_
_entity.id
_entity.type
_entity.pdbx_description
1 polymer ?
#
loop_
_entity_poly.entity_id
_entity_poly.type
_entity_poly.pdbx_seq_one_letter_code
_entity_poly.pdbx_strand_id
1 'polypeptide(L)'
;MSLPLINGGDDIENEESKFINMVYNYDWSSTSLGPIDTWDPVLKHVTNLILNSKFPFAILINPPDWILLYNKAYVSILKARNPDG
;
A
#
# COMPACT_ATOMS: atom_id res chain seq x y z
N MET A 1 -20.38 -20.83 36.37
CA MET A 1 -18.95 -20.57 36.10
C MET A 1 -18.79 -20.55 34.60
N SER A 2 -18.52 -19.38 34.03
CA SER A 2 -18.30 -19.22 32.59
C SER A 2 -16.80 -19.13 32.34
N LEU A 3 -16.29 -19.98 31.44
CA LEU A 3 -14.89 -20.00 31.04
C LEU A 3 -14.52 -18.68 30.33
N PRO A 4 -13.29 -18.16 30.48
CA PRO A 4 -12.85 -17.01 29.71
C PRO A 4 -12.68 -17.45 28.25
N LEU A 5 -13.26 -16.70 27.32
CA LEU A 5 -12.91 -16.80 25.92
C LEU A 5 -11.46 -16.33 25.80
N ILE A 6 -10.55 -17.28 25.56
CA ILE A 6 -9.22 -16.97 25.05
C ILE A 6 -9.41 -16.12 23.78
N ASN A 7 -8.99 -14.86 23.86
CA ASN A 7 -8.91 -13.95 22.73
C ASN A 7 -7.77 -14.43 21.82
N GLY A 8 -8.03 -15.50 21.08
CA GLY A 8 -7.06 -16.16 20.18
C GLY A 8 -7.17 -15.66 18.74
N GLY A 9 -7.17 -14.34 18.55
CA GLY A 9 -7.34 -13.71 17.23
C GLY A 9 -6.40 -12.54 16.95
N ASP A 10 -5.44 -12.27 17.82
CA ASP A 10 -4.41 -11.26 17.58
C ASP A 10 -3.22 -11.93 16.85
N ASP A 11 -2.83 -11.35 15.71
CA ASP A 11 -1.56 -11.54 14.98
C ASP A 11 -1.48 -12.46 13.75
N ILE A 12 -2.58 -12.67 13.00
CA ILE A 12 -2.44 -12.92 11.55
C ILE A 12 -2.52 -11.57 10.86
N GLU A 13 -1.37 -10.90 10.69
CA GLU A 13 -1.28 -9.70 9.86
C GLU A 13 -1.78 -10.06 8.43
N ASN A 14 -2.93 -9.51 8.05
CA ASN A 14 -3.49 -9.70 6.72
C ASN A 14 -2.50 -9.19 5.66
N GLU A 15 -2.40 -9.86 4.51
CA GLU A 15 -1.51 -9.52 3.39
C GLU A 15 -1.65 -8.07 2.90
N GLU A 16 -2.83 -7.50 3.09
CA GLU A 16 -3.10 -6.08 2.83
C GLU A 16 -2.36 -5.17 3.82
N SER A 17 -2.42 -5.46 5.12
CA SER A 17 -1.69 -4.72 6.15
C SER A 17 -0.17 -4.79 5.93
N LYS A 18 0.35 -5.97 5.54
CA LYS A 18 1.76 -6.12 5.16
C LYS A 18 2.14 -5.22 3.98
N PHE A 19 1.28 -5.17 2.96
CA PHE A 19 1.52 -4.33 1.78
C PHE A 19 1.49 -2.85 2.13
N ILE A 20 0.52 -2.42 2.94
CA ILE A 20 0.42 -1.05 3.44
C ILE A 20 1.68 -0.68 4.24
N ASN A 21 2.09 -1.54 5.16
CA ASN A 21 3.31 -1.36 5.95
C ASN A 21 4.56 -1.31 5.06
N MET A 22 4.65 -2.16 4.04
CA MET A 22 5.75 -2.11 3.06
C MET A 22 5.81 -0.76 2.34
N VAL A 23 4.67 -0.22 1.91
CA VAL A 23 4.63 1.08 1.21
C VAL A 23 5.03 2.22 2.14
N TYR A 24 4.53 2.27 3.37
CA TYR A 24 4.87 3.36 4.31
C TYR A 24 6.30 3.30 4.84
N ASN A 25 6.91 2.10 4.92
CA ASN A 25 8.28 1.90 5.38
C ASN A 25 9.31 1.82 4.24
N TYR A 26 8.89 1.96 2.98
CA TYR A 26 9.80 2.03 1.85
C TYR A 26 10.70 3.27 1.96
N ASP A 27 11.97 3.14 1.56
CA ASP A 27 12.91 4.27 1.54
C ASP A 27 12.60 5.21 0.36
N TRP A 28 11.60 6.07 0.57
CA TRP A 28 11.17 7.07 -0.40
C TRP A 28 12.20 8.16 -0.66
N SER A 29 13.21 8.32 0.22
CA SER A 29 14.29 9.29 0.03
C SER A 29 15.14 8.98 -1.21
N SER A 30 15.14 7.72 -1.65
CA SER A 30 15.78 7.26 -2.87
C SER A 30 15.02 7.62 -4.15
N THR A 31 13.77 8.11 -4.03
CA THR A 31 12.91 8.50 -5.16
C THR A 31 12.83 10.01 -5.29
N SER A 32 12.35 10.50 -6.43
CA SER A 32 12.15 11.93 -6.65
C SER A 32 11.00 12.56 -5.84
N LEU A 33 10.19 11.76 -5.13
CA LEU A 33 9.22 12.27 -4.15
C LEU A 33 9.88 12.69 -2.83
N GLY A 34 11.10 12.23 -2.57
CA GLY A 34 11.77 12.41 -1.29
C GLY A 34 11.11 11.64 -0.14
N PRO A 35 11.62 11.80 1.09
CA PRO A 35 11.11 11.11 2.27
C PRO A 35 9.60 11.29 2.44
N ILE A 36 8.90 10.24 2.89
CA ILE A 36 7.44 10.28 3.02
C ILE A 36 6.95 11.41 3.95
N ASP A 37 7.76 11.78 4.95
CA ASP A 37 7.44 12.87 5.87
C ASP A 37 7.38 14.24 5.18
N THR A 38 8.10 14.43 4.07
CA THR A 38 8.12 15.69 3.31
C THR A 38 7.06 15.77 2.22
N TRP A 39 6.27 14.71 2.03
CA TRP A 39 5.22 14.71 1.00
C TRP A 39 4.15 15.75 1.28
N ASP A 40 3.61 16.31 0.19
CA ASP A 40 2.44 17.17 0.23
C ASP A 40 1.26 16.48 0.96
N PRO A 41 0.52 17.18 1.83
CA PRO A 41 -0.60 16.58 2.57
C PRO A 41 -1.67 15.95 1.67
N VAL A 42 -1.89 16.46 0.46
CA VAL A 42 -2.83 15.87 -0.51
C VAL A 42 -2.28 14.53 -0.99
N LEU A 43 -0.99 14.44 -1.30
CA LEU A 43 -0.37 13.19 -1.72
C LEU A 43 -0.45 12.12 -0.63
N LYS A 44 -0.21 12.49 0.63
CA LYS A 44 -0.39 11.58 1.79
C LYS A 44 -1.84 11.08 1.90
N HIS A 45 -2.82 11.96 1.77
CA HIS A 45 -4.24 11.57 1.81
C HIS A 45 -4.62 10.63 0.66
N VAL A 46 -4.20 10.95 -0.56
CA VAL A 46 -4.48 10.12 -1.74
C VAL A 46 -3.78 8.76 -1.61
N THR A 47 -2.55 8.72 -1.09
CA THR A 47 -1.84 7.47 -0.79
C THR A 47 -2.64 6.61 0.18
N ASN A 48 -3.11 7.21 1.28
CA ASN A 48 -3.94 6.50 2.25
C ASN A 48 -5.25 5.98 1.64
N LEU A 49 -5.90 6.78 0.78
CA LEU A 49 -7.11 6.37 0.07
C LEU A 49 -6.86 5.16 -0.84
N ILE A 50 -5.77 5.18 -1.62
CA ILE A 50 -5.40 4.09 -2.53
C ILE A 50 -5.13 2.80 -1.75
N LEU A 51 -4.29 2.91 -0.72
CA LEU A 51 -3.83 1.77 0.07
C LEU A 51 -4.95 1.07 0.83
N ASN A 52 -5.97 1.80 1.28
CA ASN A 52 -7.12 1.23 2.00
C ASN A 52 -8.28 0.81 1.09
N SER A 53 -8.20 1.05 -0.23
CA SER A 53 -9.24 0.63 -1.17
C SER A 53 -9.22 -0.87 -1.41
N LYS A 54 -10.39 -1.51 -1.38
CA LYS A 54 -10.58 -2.92 -1.79
C LYS A 54 -10.60 -3.11 -3.31
N PHE A 55 -10.85 -2.05 -4.06
CA PHE A 55 -10.80 -2.08 -5.53
C PHE A 55 -9.37 -1.85 -6.02
N PRO A 56 -8.93 -2.49 -7.11
CA PRO A 56 -7.66 -2.17 -7.75
C PRO A 56 -7.54 -0.67 -8.05
N PHE A 57 -6.51 -0.02 -7.52
CA PHE A 57 -6.29 1.40 -7.66
C PHE A 57 -4.79 1.67 -7.83
N ALA A 58 -4.43 2.44 -8.86
CA ALA A 58 -3.11 3.01 -9.05
C ALA A 58 -3.18 4.48 -9.45
N ILE A 59 -2.13 5.24 -9.15
CA ILE A 59 -1.89 6.59 -9.66
C ILE A 59 -0.44 6.71 -10.16
N LEU A 60 -0.25 7.60 -11.13
CA LEU A 60 1.08 8.03 -11.59
C LEU A 60 1.40 9.39 -11.00
N ILE A 61 2.54 9.50 -10.34
CA ILE A 61 2.96 10.69 -9.59
C ILE A 61 4.28 11.19 -10.13
N ASN A 62 4.50 12.50 -9.96
CA ASN A 62 5.76 13.20 -10.17
C ASN A 62 6.31 13.09 -11.61
N PRO A 63 5.70 13.80 -12.58
CA PRO A 63 6.32 13.99 -13.88
C PRO A 63 7.66 14.72 -13.72
N PRO A 64 8.74 14.31 -14.42
CA PRO A 64 8.78 13.31 -15.49
C PRO A 64 9.11 11.87 -15.04
N ASP A 65 9.36 11.62 -13.76
CA ASP A 65 9.88 10.34 -13.27
C ASP A 65 8.81 9.23 -13.18
N TRP A 66 7.53 9.60 -13.19
CA TRP A 66 6.38 8.69 -13.32
C TRP A 66 6.42 7.52 -12.34
N ILE A 67 6.31 7.82 -11.05
CA ILE A 67 6.21 6.81 -10.00
C ILE A 67 4.79 6.24 -9.98
N LEU A 68 4.66 4.92 -10.24
CA LEU A 68 3.40 4.20 -10.13
C LEU A 68 3.17 3.73 -8.69
N LEU A 69 2.29 4.40 -7.98
CA LEU A 69 1.80 3.96 -6.68
C LEU A 69 0.51 3.17 -6.87
N TYR A 70 0.44 1.96 -6.34
CA TYR A 70 -0.72 1.08 -6.46
C TYR A 70 -0.99 0.28 -5.19
N ASN A 71 -2.21 -0.21 -5.01
CA ASN A 71 -2.58 -1.06 -3.88
C ASN A 71 -2.46 -2.55 -4.20
N LYS A 72 -2.53 -3.41 -3.17
CA LYS A 72 -2.38 -4.86 -3.33
C LYS A 72 -3.33 -5.47 -4.37
N ALA A 73 -4.58 -5.00 -4.43
CA ALA A 73 -5.57 -5.49 -5.39
C ALA A 73 -5.14 -5.28 -6.86
N TYR A 74 -4.34 -4.24 -7.13
CA TYR A 74 -3.81 -3.92 -8.46
C TYR A 74 -2.79 -4.93 -8.99
N VAL A 75 -2.17 -5.75 -8.12
CA VAL A 75 -1.21 -6.80 -8.54
C VAL A 75 -1.86 -7.80 -9.52
N SER A 76 -3.14 -8.10 -9.34
CA SER A 76 -3.89 -8.99 -10.24
C SER A 76 -3.93 -8.47 -11.68
N ILE A 77 -4.10 -7.16 -11.85
CA ILE A 77 -4.11 -6.48 -13.15
C ILE A 77 -2.70 -6.52 -13.78
N LEU A 78 -1.65 -6.29 -12.98
CA LEU A 78 -0.27 -6.38 -13.46
C LEU A 78 0.09 -7.78 -13.97
N LYS A 79 -0.33 -8.83 -13.25
CA LYS A 79 -0.11 -10.22 -13.64
C LYS A 79 -0.87 -10.60 -14.92
N ALA A 80 -2.10 -10.11 -15.09
CA ALA A 80 -2.85 -10.34 -16.32
C ALA A 80 -2.20 -9.69 -17.55
N ARG A 81 -1.51 -8.56 -17.36
CA ARG A 81 -0.81 -7.84 -18.43
C ARG A 81 0.56 -8.43 -18.77
N ASN A 82 1.22 -9.07 -17.79
CA ASN A 82 2.52 -9.72 -17.95
C ASN A 82 2.39 -11.21 -17.54
N PRO A 83 1.94 -12.10 -18.45
CA PRO A 83 1.55 -13.48 -18.11
C PRO A 83 2.69 -14.34 -17.56
N ASP A 84 3.94 -13.96 -17.82
CA ASP A 84 5.14 -14.76 -17.56
C ASP A 84 5.89 -14.37 -16.26
N GLY A 85 5.23 -13.66 -15.35
CA GLY A 85 5.83 -13.13 -14.11
C GLY A 85 6.46 -14.17 -13.20
#